data_AF-A0A5Q0URL3-F1
#
_entry.id   AF-A0A5Q0URL3-F1
#
_cell.length_a   1.000
_cell.length_b   1.000
_cell.length_c   1.000
_cell.angle_alpha   90.00
_cell.angle_beta   90.00
_cell.angle_gamma   90.00
#
_symmetry.space_group_name_H-M   'P 1'
#
loop_
_entity.id
_entity.type
_entity.pdbx_description
1 polymer ?
#
loop_
_entity_poly.entity_id
_entity_poly.type
_entity_poly.pdbx_seq_one_letter_code
_entity_poly.pdbx_strand_id
1 'polypeptide(L)'
;MSDDTDVYTVAQFREHQDGYGTRDPDAAAHAGIVRDPLVSRYLAVQAEHYDPDQMERPGEMPGQARDLKEQRHIRAVAATETAREALSNGDMTTLKHLTGEQDQRADISGMKAISSIDSLIESPAPVIVLLGEMGAGKTNMACLIAQRARQLLGVEQVASNIRSLRETTEWVDNQGEVRSGYVPNHGTLEEWVQQDGDPLDYPQSQKLFIGDEFSSKAGGSGKDGYLTRQKMGPLVYKIRKYNGLLIYIAHDESSIHPLLWRLGVIIKKVNKKKAVVADRVSNGQLRDKRFEVEGVPPTDWRYNDKEASSWAWTDRDEEEEPDPDEVAYDVALWTVRECKEDGLTHRETAQYVPFGKSWVGDRWSEIQDGKHAGAMDRVRAITA
;
A
#
# COMPACT_ATOMS: atom_id res chain seq x y z
N MET A 1 -6.06 -0.03 -37.89
CA MET A 1 -5.67 1.22 -37.22
C MET A 1 -6.87 2.14 -36.92
N SER A 2 -8.13 1.77 -37.25
CA SER A 2 -9.33 2.58 -36.95
C SER A 2 -9.97 2.29 -35.58
N ASP A 3 -9.99 1.02 -35.18
CA ASP A 3 -10.88 0.57 -34.09
C ASP A 3 -10.54 1.14 -32.71
N ASP A 4 -9.26 1.39 -32.39
CA ASP A 4 -8.87 1.95 -31.08
C ASP A 4 -9.27 3.43 -30.92
N THR A 5 -9.32 4.19 -32.03
CA THR A 5 -9.67 5.63 -31.99
C THR A 5 -11.17 5.84 -31.82
N ASP A 6 -11.97 5.00 -32.47
CA ASP A 6 -13.44 5.07 -32.39
C ASP A 6 -13.94 4.68 -31.00
N VAL A 7 -13.29 3.69 -30.38
CA VAL A 7 -13.61 3.24 -29.01
C VAL A 7 -13.28 4.33 -27.98
N TYR A 8 -12.13 4.99 -28.13
CA TYR A 8 -11.69 6.09 -27.26
C TYR A 8 -12.68 7.26 -27.26
N THR A 9 -13.25 7.58 -28.42
CA THR A 9 -14.19 8.71 -28.59
C THR A 9 -15.52 8.47 -27.87
N VAL A 10 -16.00 7.22 -27.84
CA VAL A 10 -17.27 6.85 -27.19
C VAL A 10 -17.18 6.87 -25.67
N ALA A 11 -16.07 6.38 -25.11
CA ALA A 11 -15.80 6.45 -23.68
C ALA A 11 -15.68 7.92 -23.22
N GLN A 12 -14.94 8.74 -23.95
CA GLN A 12 -14.81 10.18 -23.68
C GLN A 12 -16.14 10.92 -23.72
N PHE A 13 -17.02 10.59 -24.68
CA PHE A 13 -18.34 11.22 -24.78
C PHE A 13 -19.20 10.92 -23.55
N ARG A 14 -19.22 9.67 -23.09
CA ARG A 14 -19.94 9.28 -21.86
C ARG A 14 -19.38 9.98 -20.62
N GLU A 15 -18.04 10.08 -20.50
CA GLU A 15 -17.39 10.80 -19.40
C GLU A 15 -17.72 12.31 -19.42
N HIS A 16 -17.79 12.91 -20.60
CA HIS A 16 -18.22 14.30 -20.76
C HIS A 16 -19.68 14.47 -20.30
N GLN A 17 -20.59 13.57 -20.66
CA GLN A 17 -21.99 13.58 -20.18
C GLN A 17 -22.12 13.43 -18.66
N ASP A 18 -21.19 12.72 -18.02
CA ASP A 18 -21.11 12.61 -16.55
C ASP A 18 -20.40 13.81 -15.89
N GLY A 19 -19.98 14.82 -16.66
CA GLY A 19 -19.42 16.08 -16.16
C GLY A 19 -17.89 16.07 -15.97
N TYR A 20 -17.18 15.06 -16.50
CA TYR A 20 -15.71 14.93 -16.36
C TYR A 20 -14.93 15.54 -17.54
N GLY A 21 -15.59 16.32 -18.39
CA GLY A 21 -14.99 17.01 -19.54
C GLY A 21 -14.54 18.44 -19.23
N THR A 22 -13.77 19.03 -20.14
CA THR A 22 -13.31 20.44 -20.04
C THR A 22 -14.45 21.46 -20.25
N ARG A 23 -15.57 21.01 -20.82
CA ARG A 23 -16.78 21.81 -21.03
C ARG A 23 -17.94 21.15 -20.31
N ASP A 24 -18.93 21.97 -19.96
CA ASP A 24 -20.21 21.48 -19.46
C ASP A 24 -20.92 20.66 -20.56
N PRO A 25 -21.54 19.52 -20.21
CA PRO A 25 -22.23 18.70 -21.20
C PRO A 25 -23.56 19.30 -21.60
N ASP A 26 -23.70 19.63 -22.89
CA ASP A 26 -25.00 20.00 -23.47
C ASP A 26 -25.91 18.77 -23.70
N ALA A 27 -25.32 17.57 -23.75
CA ALA A 27 -26.04 16.33 -24.04
C ALA A 27 -26.54 15.64 -22.76
N ALA A 28 -27.83 15.30 -22.73
CA ALA A 28 -28.44 14.59 -21.60
C ALA A 28 -27.87 13.17 -21.41
N ALA A 29 -27.89 12.67 -20.17
CA ALA A 29 -27.31 11.36 -19.78
C ALA A 29 -27.96 10.12 -20.43
N HIS A 30 -29.09 10.28 -21.14
CA HIS A 30 -29.74 9.20 -21.89
C HIS A 30 -29.38 9.21 -23.38
N ALA A 31 -28.61 10.20 -23.86
CA ALA A 31 -28.19 10.23 -25.25
C ALA A 31 -27.32 9.00 -25.57
N GLY A 32 -27.56 8.38 -26.73
CA GLY A 32 -26.94 7.11 -27.11
C GLY A 32 -27.57 5.86 -26.47
N ILE A 33 -28.46 6.02 -25.48
CA ILE A 33 -29.21 4.91 -24.83
C ILE A 33 -30.66 4.88 -25.34
N VAL A 34 -31.29 6.04 -25.47
CA VAL A 34 -32.68 6.17 -25.92
C VAL A 34 -32.69 6.66 -27.36
N ARG A 35 -33.00 5.75 -28.29
CA ARG A 35 -33.05 6.05 -29.74
C ARG A 35 -34.36 6.67 -30.20
N ASP A 36 -35.46 6.40 -29.50
CA ASP A 36 -36.77 7.01 -29.81
C ASP A 36 -36.73 8.53 -29.53
N PRO A 37 -36.92 9.40 -30.54
CA PRO A 37 -36.82 10.84 -30.38
C PRO A 37 -37.86 11.44 -29.44
N LEU A 38 -39.07 10.86 -29.37
CA LEU A 38 -40.14 11.35 -28.50
C LEU A 38 -39.85 11.02 -27.04
N VAL A 39 -39.40 9.78 -26.77
CA VAL A 39 -39.03 9.35 -25.42
C VAL A 39 -37.78 10.10 -24.94
N SER A 40 -36.78 10.24 -25.81
CA SER A 40 -35.56 11.01 -25.52
C SER A 40 -35.89 12.46 -25.15
N ARG A 41 -36.72 13.14 -25.97
CA ARG A 41 -37.15 14.51 -25.69
C ARG A 41 -37.94 14.63 -24.39
N TYR A 42 -38.82 13.67 -24.11
CA TYR A 42 -39.57 13.63 -22.85
C TYR A 42 -38.62 13.55 -21.63
N LEU A 43 -37.63 12.65 -21.67
CA LEU A 43 -36.66 12.51 -20.58
C LEU A 43 -35.79 13.75 -20.41
N ALA A 44 -35.41 14.41 -21.51
CA ALA A 44 -34.65 15.66 -21.48
C ALA A 44 -35.44 16.78 -20.82
N VAL A 45 -36.70 16.98 -21.22
CA VAL A 45 -37.60 17.99 -20.61
C VAL A 45 -37.84 17.69 -19.14
N GLN A 46 -38.05 16.42 -18.78
CA GLN A 46 -38.21 16.02 -17.39
C GLN A 46 -36.94 16.30 -16.57
N ALA A 47 -35.74 16.08 -17.13
CA ALA A 47 -34.48 16.36 -16.46
C ALA A 47 -34.26 17.87 -16.22
N GLU A 48 -34.60 18.71 -17.19
CA GLU A 48 -34.47 20.17 -17.10
C GLU A 48 -35.38 20.78 -16.02
N HIS A 49 -36.60 20.25 -15.88
CA HIS A 49 -37.59 20.74 -14.93
C HIS A 49 -37.60 19.98 -13.61
N TYR A 50 -36.65 19.09 -13.38
CA TYR A 50 -36.58 18.33 -12.14
C TYR A 50 -35.91 19.16 -11.04
N ASP A 51 -36.72 19.61 -10.09
CA ASP A 51 -36.26 20.28 -8.87
C ASP A 51 -36.81 19.53 -7.65
N PRO A 52 -35.98 18.72 -6.94
CA PRO A 52 -36.44 17.97 -5.78
C PRO A 52 -36.83 18.87 -4.60
N ASP A 53 -36.32 20.10 -4.52
CA ASP A 53 -36.61 21.04 -3.43
C ASP A 53 -38.01 21.67 -3.55
N GLN A 54 -38.60 21.63 -4.74
CA GLN A 54 -39.97 22.11 -5.03
C GLN A 54 -41.05 21.04 -4.85
N MET A 55 -40.67 19.83 -4.44
CA MET A 55 -41.60 18.70 -4.26
C MET A 55 -42.19 18.69 -2.85
N GLU A 56 -43.35 18.07 -2.66
CA GLU A 56 -44.02 17.99 -1.35
C GLU A 56 -43.17 17.27 -0.29
N ARG A 57 -42.28 16.36 -0.70
CA ARG A 57 -41.38 15.59 0.17
C ARG A 57 -39.97 15.50 -0.41
N PRO A 58 -39.16 16.57 -0.32
CA PRO A 58 -37.83 16.62 -0.95
C PRO A 58 -36.91 15.48 -0.51
N GLY A 59 -36.95 15.07 0.76
CA GLY A 59 -36.11 14.00 1.30
C GLY A 59 -36.41 12.59 0.78
N GLU A 60 -37.56 12.38 0.11
CA GLU A 60 -37.91 11.12 -0.55
C GLU A 60 -37.54 11.12 -2.04
N MET A 61 -37.15 12.28 -2.58
CA MET A 61 -36.85 12.47 -3.99
C MET A 61 -35.34 12.28 -4.26
N PRO A 62 -34.96 11.61 -5.36
CA PRO A 62 -33.55 11.51 -5.72
C PRO A 62 -32.95 12.88 -6.07
N GLY A 63 -31.64 13.04 -5.93
CA GLY A 63 -30.97 14.32 -6.25
C GLY A 63 -30.99 14.69 -7.74
N GLN A 64 -31.25 13.73 -8.64
CA GLN A 64 -31.25 13.94 -10.09
C GLN A 64 -32.42 13.20 -10.74
N ALA A 65 -32.97 13.76 -11.82
CA ALA A 65 -34.09 13.16 -12.55
C ALA A 65 -33.77 11.74 -13.06
N ARG A 66 -32.51 11.50 -13.46
CA ARG A 66 -32.05 10.21 -13.99
C ARG A 66 -32.16 9.06 -12.99
N ASP A 67 -32.28 9.38 -11.71
CA ASP A 67 -32.36 8.41 -10.61
C ASP A 67 -33.82 8.12 -10.20
N LEU A 68 -34.80 8.85 -10.77
CA LEU A 68 -36.22 8.52 -10.65
C LEU A 68 -36.47 7.10 -11.13
N LYS A 69 -37.36 6.40 -10.42
CA LYS A 69 -37.66 4.98 -10.70
C LYS A 69 -38.20 4.80 -12.12
N GLU A 70 -39.06 5.71 -12.55
CA GLU A 70 -39.69 5.73 -13.86
C GLU A 70 -38.66 5.97 -14.96
N GLN A 71 -37.75 6.94 -14.78
CA GLN A 71 -36.67 7.18 -15.75
C GLN A 71 -35.74 5.97 -15.84
N ARG A 72 -35.38 5.34 -14.72
CA ARG A 72 -34.56 4.11 -14.73
C ARG A 72 -35.24 2.97 -15.47
N HIS A 73 -36.55 2.78 -15.29
CA HIS A 73 -37.31 1.77 -16.04
C HIS A 73 -37.34 2.06 -17.54
N ILE A 74 -37.64 3.31 -17.93
CA ILE A 74 -37.67 3.71 -19.36
C ILE A 74 -36.29 3.51 -20.00
N ARG A 75 -35.22 3.95 -19.32
CA ARG A 75 -33.84 3.77 -19.80
C ARG A 75 -33.46 2.31 -19.91
N ALA A 76 -33.87 1.46 -18.96
CA ALA A 76 -33.57 0.03 -19.01
C ALA A 76 -34.22 -0.64 -20.23
N VAL A 77 -35.49 -0.36 -20.50
CA VAL A 77 -36.19 -0.87 -21.70
C VAL A 77 -35.52 -0.38 -22.98
N ALA A 78 -35.24 0.92 -23.08
CA ALA A 78 -34.58 1.51 -24.25
C ALA A 78 -33.15 0.97 -24.46
N ALA A 79 -32.40 0.74 -23.38
CA ALA A 79 -31.07 0.13 -23.43
C ALA A 79 -31.13 -1.31 -23.95
N THR A 80 -32.12 -2.10 -23.52
CA THR A 80 -32.33 -3.47 -24.03
C THR A 80 -32.60 -3.48 -25.54
N GLU A 81 -33.49 -2.60 -26.02
CA GLU A 81 -33.78 -2.51 -27.46
C GLU A 81 -32.56 -2.04 -28.25
N THR A 82 -31.87 -1.01 -27.78
CA THR A 82 -30.67 -0.48 -28.42
C THR A 82 -29.54 -1.53 -28.44
N ALA A 83 -29.36 -2.31 -27.38
CA ALA A 83 -28.38 -3.40 -27.34
C ALA A 83 -28.73 -4.54 -28.31
N ARG A 84 -30.02 -4.90 -28.39
CA ARG A 84 -30.53 -5.95 -29.30
C ARG A 84 -30.27 -5.59 -30.77
N GLU A 85 -30.57 -4.35 -31.16
CA GLU A 85 -30.27 -3.83 -32.49
C GLU A 85 -28.76 -3.78 -32.76
N ALA A 86 -27.97 -3.30 -31.80
CA ALA A 86 -26.53 -3.21 -31.95
C ALA A 86 -25.86 -4.59 -32.11
N LEU A 87 -26.29 -5.60 -31.34
CA LEU A 87 -25.84 -6.99 -31.50
C LEU A 87 -26.23 -7.56 -32.87
N SER A 88 -27.46 -7.30 -33.33
CA SER A 88 -27.94 -7.82 -34.62
C SER A 88 -27.19 -7.21 -35.81
N ASN A 89 -26.76 -5.96 -35.69
CA ASN A 89 -26.11 -5.20 -36.75
C ASN A 89 -24.57 -5.19 -36.65
N GLY A 90 -23.99 -5.81 -35.61
CA GLY A 90 -22.56 -5.78 -35.35
C GLY A 90 -22.01 -4.40 -34.95
N ASP A 91 -22.86 -3.52 -34.40
CA ASP A 91 -22.49 -2.17 -33.94
C ASP A 91 -21.81 -2.25 -32.55
N MET A 92 -20.52 -2.60 -32.58
CA MET A 92 -19.69 -2.71 -31.37
C MET A 92 -19.54 -1.38 -30.64
N THR A 93 -19.64 -0.26 -31.35
CA THR A 93 -19.50 1.10 -30.81
C THR A 93 -20.67 1.43 -29.85
N THR A 94 -21.90 1.13 -30.27
CA THR A 94 -23.09 1.29 -29.42
C THR A 94 -23.07 0.31 -28.24
N LEU A 95 -22.61 -0.93 -28.44
CA LEU A 95 -22.50 -1.90 -27.34
C LEU A 95 -21.52 -1.43 -26.27
N LYS A 96 -20.35 -0.91 -26.66
CA LYS A 96 -19.35 -0.36 -25.73
C LYS A 96 -19.87 0.87 -24.98
N HIS A 97 -20.62 1.73 -25.65
CA HIS A 97 -21.30 2.87 -25.00
C HIS A 97 -22.27 2.40 -23.89
N LEU A 98 -23.09 1.38 -24.19
CA LEU A 98 -24.13 0.85 -23.30
C LEU A 98 -23.57 0.06 -22.11
N THR A 99 -22.63 -0.86 -22.38
CA THR A 99 -21.97 -1.64 -21.31
C THR A 99 -21.12 -0.73 -20.43
N GLY A 100 -20.64 0.38 -20.99
CA GLY A 100 -19.71 1.26 -20.31
C GLY A 100 -18.48 0.48 -19.93
N GLU A 101 -17.62 0.19 -20.92
CA GLU A 101 -16.25 -0.24 -20.65
C GLU A 101 -15.59 0.82 -19.74
N GLN A 102 -15.80 0.66 -18.43
CA GLN A 102 -15.06 1.26 -17.31
C GLN A 102 -13.61 0.78 -17.35
N ASP A 103 -13.36 -0.29 -18.11
CA ASP A 103 -12.08 -0.91 -18.36
C ASP A 103 -11.06 0.08 -18.95
N GLN A 104 -11.41 1.15 -19.66
CA GLN A 104 -10.34 2.01 -20.21
C GLN A 104 -9.69 2.97 -19.21
N ARG A 105 -10.42 3.62 -18.29
CA ARG A 105 -9.78 4.41 -17.22
C ARG A 105 -9.33 3.55 -16.04
N ALA A 106 -10.09 2.50 -15.69
CA ALA A 106 -9.70 1.57 -14.62
C ALA A 106 -8.51 0.69 -15.04
N ASP A 107 -8.40 0.26 -16.30
CA ASP A 107 -7.24 -0.51 -16.78
C ASP A 107 -6.08 0.39 -17.15
N ILE A 108 -6.25 1.60 -17.69
CA ILE A 108 -5.08 2.47 -17.90
C ILE A 108 -4.53 2.98 -16.56
N SER A 109 -5.38 3.39 -15.62
CA SER A 109 -4.91 3.77 -14.27
C SER A 109 -4.42 2.55 -13.48
N GLY A 110 -5.08 1.40 -13.59
CA GLY A 110 -4.68 0.14 -12.98
C GLY A 110 -3.37 -0.40 -13.56
N MET A 111 -3.18 -0.39 -14.87
CA MET A 111 -1.92 -0.78 -15.54
C MET A 111 -0.80 0.22 -15.23
N LYS A 112 -1.07 1.53 -15.20
CA LYS A 112 -0.10 2.53 -14.74
C LYS A 112 0.25 2.31 -13.26
N ALA A 113 -0.74 1.99 -12.43
CA ALA A 113 -0.53 1.70 -11.02
C ALA A 113 0.31 0.44 -10.82
N ILE A 114 0.02 -0.63 -11.56
CA ILE A 114 0.80 -1.87 -11.55
C ILE A 114 2.23 -1.59 -12.03
N SER A 115 2.40 -0.89 -13.16
CA SER A 115 3.75 -0.53 -13.66
C SER A 115 4.53 0.34 -12.67
N SER A 116 3.86 1.29 -12.01
CA SER A 116 4.49 2.07 -10.93
C SER A 116 4.86 1.21 -9.73
N ILE A 117 4.00 0.27 -9.31
CA ILE A 117 4.30 -0.67 -8.22
C ILE A 117 5.47 -1.58 -8.58
N ASP A 118 5.47 -2.12 -9.80
CA ASP A 118 6.53 -2.99 -10.32
C ASP A 118 7.89 -2.26 -10.27
N SER A 119 7.92 -0.98 -10.70
CA SER A 119 9.14 -0.16 -10.61
C SER A 119 9.66 0.09 -9.19
N LEU A 120 8.77 0.05 -8.18
CA LEU A 120 9.18 0.16 -6.77
C LEU A 120 9.78 -1.15 -6.25
N ILE A 121 9.27 -2.27 -6.73
CA ILE A 121 9.68 -3.62 -6.32
C ILE A 121 11.05 -3.96 -6.92
N GLU A 122 11.32 -3.56 -8.16
CA GLU A 122 12.60 -3.78 -8.83
C GLU A 122 13.73 -2.89 -8.27
N SER A 123 13.38 -1.86 -7.49
CA SER A 123 14.36 -1.05 -6.76
C SER A 123 15.01 -1.91 -5.67
N PRO A 124 16.32 -1.78 -5.39
CA PRO A 124 17.06 -2.61 -4.42
C PRO A 124 16.69 -2.35 -2.94
N ALA A 125 15.50 -1.82 -2.65
CA ALA A 125 15.07 -1.49 -1.31
C ALA A 125 14.60 -2.77 -0.57
N PRO A 126 15.29 -3.21 0.49
CA PRO A 126 14.88 -4.38 1.27
C PRO A 126 13.63 -4.13 2.11
N VAL A 127 13.17 -2.88 2.22
CA VAL A 127 12.03 -2.50 3.06
C VAL A 127 11.03 -1.64 2.28
N ILE A 128 9.74 -1.95 2.41
CA ILE A 128 8.63 -1.13 1.92
C ILE A 128 7.75 -0.80 3.11
N VAL A 129 7.59 0.50 3.40
CA VAL A 129 6.81 0.97 4.54
C VAL A 129 5.46 1.49 4.06
N LEU A 130 4.37 0.87 4.53
CA LEU A 130 3.00 1.24 4.24
C LEU A 130 2.39 2.04 5.38
N LEU A 131 1.98 3.27 5.07
CA LEU A 131 1.37 4.22 5.98
C LEU A 131 -0.08 4.50 5.61
N GLY A 132 -0.87 5.01 6.56
CA GLY A 132 -2.22 5.49 6.32
C GLY A 132 -3.21 5.12 7.43
N GLU A 133 -4.36 5.78 7.42
CA GLU A 133 -5.39 5.57 8.43
C GLU A 133 -5.95 4.14 8.40
N MET A 134 -6.64 3.76 9.48
CA MET A 134 -7.38 2.50 9.52
C MET A 134 -8.44 2.49 8.40
N GLY A 135 -8.59 1.37 7.69
CA GLY A 135 -9.52 1.25 6.57
C GLY A 135 -9.04 1.88 5.24
N ALA A 136 -7.87 2.54 5.20
CA ALA A 136 -7.30 3.10 3.97
C ALA A 136 -6.84 2.04 2.94
N GLY A 137 -6.89 0.75 3.29
CA GLY A 137 -6.51 -0.36 2.40
C GLY A 137 -5.01 -0.67 2.38
N LYS A 138 -4.31 -0.49 3.51
CA LYS A 138 -2.88 -0.81 3.65
C LYS A 138 -2.60 -2.30 3.43
N THR A 139 -3.34 -3.18 4.10
CA THR A 139 -3.21 -4.63 3.98
C THR A 139 -3.43 -5.11 2.55
N ASN A 140 -4.44 -4.54 1.85
CA ASN A 140 -4.64 -4.81 0.42
C ASN A 140 -3.44 -4.40 -0.44
N MET A 141 -2.88 -3.22 -0.18
CA MET A 141 -1.69 -2.74 -0.89
C MET A 141 -0.47 -3.63 -0.59
N ALA A 142 -0.31 -4.06 0.67
CA ALA A 142 0.77 -4.96 1.09
C ALA A 142 0.72 -6.29 0.32
N CYS A 143 -0.47 -6.89 0.27
CA CYS A 143 -0.70 -8.14 -0.44
C CYS A 143 -0.53 -7.96 -1.96
N LEU A 144 -0.96 -6.83 -2.53
CA LEU A 144 -0.74 -6.52 -3.94
C LEU A 144 0.77 -6.42 -4.26
N ILE A 145 1.53 -5.67 -3.46
CA ILE A 145 2.99 -5.57 -3.62
C ILE A 145 3.64 -6.95 -3.49
N ALA A 146 3.23 -7.75 -2.51
CA ALA A 146 3.77 -9.08 -2.30
C ALA A 146 3.47 -10.04 -3.46
N GLN A 147 2.25 -9.98 -4.01
CA GLN A 147 1.84 -10.71 -5.20
C GLN A 147 2.73 -10.35 -6.40
N ARG A 148 2.99 -9.05 -6.61
CA ARG A 148 3.86 -8.57 -7.70
C ARG A 148 5.32 -8.94 -7.46
N ALA A 149 5.83 -8.80 -6.23
CA ALA A 149 7.19 -9.19 -5.87
C ALA A 149 7.44 -10.68 -6.08
N ARG A 150 6.46 -11.53 -5.76
CA ARG A 150 6.52 -12.96 -6.06
C ARG A 150 6.67 -13.25 -7.56
N GLN A 151 6.00 -12.48 -8.41
CA GLN A 151 6.06 -12.66 -9.86
C GLN A 151 7.34 -12.09 -10.47
N LEU A 152 7.80 -10.93 -10.00
CA LEU A 152 8.94 -10.20 -10.59
C LEU A 152 10.30 -10.63 -10.03
N LEU A 153 10.40 -10.79 -8.72
CA LEU A 153 11.64 -11.13 -8.02
C LEU A 153 11.81 -12.64 -7.79
N GLY A 154 10.80 -13.44 -8.14
CA GLY A 154 10.81 -14.88 -7.91
C GLY A 154 10.81 -15.23 -6.42
N VAL A 155 10.08 -14.48 -5.58
CA VAL A 155 9.95 -14.79 -4.14
C VAL A 155 9.45 -16.22 -3.96
N GLU A 156 10.26 -17.04 -3.29
CA GLU A 156 9.98 -18.45 -3.03
C GLU A 156 9.26 -18.64 -1.70
N GLN A 157 9.62 -17.82 -0.71
CA GLN A 157 9.10 -17.92 0.66
C GLN A 157 8.31 -16.67 1.05
N VAL A 158 7.07 -16.86 1.51
CA VAL A 158 6.18 -15.78 1.95
C VAL A 158 5.70 -16.07 3.37
N ALA A 159 5.93 -15.15 4.28
CA ALA A 159 5.41 -15.22 5.65
C ALA A 159 4.72 -13.92 6.09
N SER A 160 3.84 -14.03 7.07
CA SER A 160 3.13 -12.88 7.64
C SER A 160 2.58 -13.15 9.04
N ASN A 161 2.36 -12.10 9.83
CA ASN A 161 1.57 -12.18 11.06
C ASN A 161 0.06 -11.96 10.84
N ILE A 162 -0.39 -11.82 9.59
CA ILE A 162 -1.81 -11.81 9.19
C ILE A 162 -2.29 -13.25 9.16
N ARG A 163 -3.05 -13.68 10.18
CA ARG A 163 -3.42 -15.08 10.38
C ARG A 163 -4.23 -15.67 9.23
N SER A 164 -5.11 -14.88 8.64
CA SER A 164 -6.02 -15.33 7.60
C SER A 164 -5.40 -15.35 6.20
N LEU A 165 -4.17 -14.85 6.04
CA LEU A 165 -3.51 -14.78 4.74
C LEU A 165 -3.20 -16.19 4.23
N ARG A 166 -3.81 -16.59 3.11
CA ARG A 166 -3.71 -17.98 2.59
C ARG A 166 -2.47 -18.23 1.74
N GLU A 167 -1.88 -17.18 1.19
CA GLU A 167 -0.79 -17.28 0.22
C GLU A 167 0.60 -17.34 0.86
N THR A 168 0.68 -17.44 2.20
CA THR A 168 1.92 -17.75 2.91
C THR A 168 2.42 -19.16 2.58
N THR A 169 3.72 -19.38 2.61
CA THR A 169 4.35 -20.67 2.30
C THR A 169 4.63 -21.48 3.56
N GLU A 170 4.56 -22.80 3.45
CA GLU A 170 5.05 -23.70 4.48
C GLU A 170 6.59 -23.68 4.50
N TRP A 171 7.16 -23.86 5.69
CA TRP A 171 8.60 -23.89 5.91
C TRP A 171 8.95 -24.90 6.99
N VAL A 172 10.22 -25.27 7.11
CA VAL A 172 10.69 -26.24 8.11
C VAL A 172 11.48 -25.51 9.18
N ASP A 173 11.08 -25.69 10.44
CA ASP A 173 11.76 -25.08 11.57
C ASP A 173 13.05 -25.83 11.97
N ASN A 174 13.80 -25.31 12.93
CA ASN A 174 15.05 -25.91 13.40
C ASN A 174 14.85 -27.27 14.09
N GLN A 175 13.62 -27.61 14.46
CA GLN A 175 13.24 -28.91 15.01
C GLN A 175 12.86 -29.92 13.92
N GLY A 176 12.84 -29.49 12.65
CA GLY A 176 12.44 -30.31 11.52
C GLY A 176 10.92 -30.41 11.34
N GLU A 177 10.14 -29.58 12.04
CA GLU A 177 8.69 -29.56 11.91
C GLU A 177 8.24 -28.63 10.77
N VAL A 178 7.24 -29.07 10.00
CA VAL A 178 6.62 -28.24 8.98
C VAL A 178 5.69 -27.22 9.66
N ARG A 179 5.98 -25.94 9.48
CA ARG A 179 5.22 -24.80 9.96
C ARG A 179 4.50 -24.12 8.80
N SER A 180 3.33 -23.55 9.07
CA SER A 180 2.71 -22.58 8.16
C SER A 180 3.53 -21.28 8.14
N GLY A 181 3.41 -20.48 7.09
CA GLY A 181 4.03 -19.14 7.03
C GLY A 181 3.36 -18.07 7.90
N TYR A 182 2.51 -18.46 8.85
CA TYR A 182 2.04 -17.59 9.92
C TYR A 182 3.13 -17.40 10.98
N VAL A 183 3.60 -16.17 11.16
CA VAL A 183 4.72 -15.81 12.05
C VAL A 183 4.25 -14.75 13.05
N PRO A 184 3.92 -15.12 14.30
CA PRO A 184 3.28 -14.21 15.25
C PRO A 184 4.24 -13.37 16.09
N ASN A 185 5.53 -13.73 16.10
CA ASN A 185 6.52 -13.13 16.99
C ASN A 185 7.91 -13.04 16.34
N HIS A 186 8.80 -12.32 17.03
CA HIS A 186 10.17 -12.08 16.58
C HIS A 186 11.02 -13.35 16.48
N GLY A 187 10.96 -14.27 17.45
CA GLY A 187 11.79 -15.47 17.42
C GLY A 187 11.47 -16.36 16.23
N THR A 188 10.17 -16.61 15.97
CA THR A 188 9.71 -17.34 14.78
C THR A 188 10.09 -16.63 13.48
N LEU A 189 10.11 -15.29 13.46
CA LEU A 189 10.55 -14.53 12.29
C LEU A 189 12.05 -14.70 12.03
N GLU A 190 12.88 -14.66 13.08
CA GLU A 190 14.32 -14.90 12.92
C GLU A 190 14.59 -16.30 12.40
N GLU A 191 13.93 -17.30 12.97
CA GLU A 191 14.04 -18.69 12.54
C GLU A 191 13.63 -18.86 11.07
N TRP A 192 12.48 -18.30 10.67
CA TRP A 192 12.01 -18.35 9.29
C TRP A 192 12.95 -17.65 8.30
N VAL A 193 13.52 -16.50 8.67
CA VAL A 193 14.50 -15.77 7.84
C VAL A 193 15.75 -16.62 7.63
N GLN A 194 16.18 -17.35 8.66
CA GLN A 194 17.44 -18.09 8.70
C GLN A 194 17.34 -19.55 8.22
N GLN A 195 16.15 -20.01 7.82
CA GLN A 195 15.88 -21.43 7.50
C GLN A 195 16.83 -22.04 6.44
N ASP A 196 17.42 -21.22 5.56
CA ASP A 196 18.35 -21.69 4.52
C ASP A 196 19.79 -21.87 5.03
N GLY A 197 20.07 -21.57 6.31
CA GLY A 197 21.41 -21.58 6.90
C GLY A 197 22.20 -20.27 6.68
N ASP A 198 23.45 -20.22 7.13
CA ASP A 198 24.28 -19.01 7.00
C ASP A 198 24.53 -18.68 5.51
N PRO A 199 24.27 -17.44 5.05
CA PRO A 199 24.52 -17.00 3.68
C PRO A 199 25.97 -17.15 3.20
N LEU A 200 26.94 -17.27 4.12
CA LEU A 200 28.33 -17.56 3.76
C LEU A 200 28.53 -18.99 3.25
N ASP A 201 27.70 -19.92 3.74
CA ASP A 201 27.83 -21.35 3.50
C ASP A 201 26.72 -21.88 2.57
N TYR A 202 25.58 -21.20 2.49
CA TYR A 202 24.38 -21.67 1.80
C TYR A 202 23.73 -20.60 0.91
N PRO A 203 23.28 -20.95 -0.31
CA PRO A 203 22.51 -20.05 -1.15
C PRO A 203 21.15 -19.72 -0.49
N GLN A 204 20.73 -18.47 -0.60
CA GLN A 204 19.53 -17.97 0.07
C GLN A 204 18.36 -17.87 -0.90
N SER A 205 17.24 -18.49 -0.55
CA SER A 205 15.97 -18.30 -1.25
C SER A 205 15.50 -16.85 -1.10
N GLN A 206 14.81 -16.33 -2.11
CA GLN A 206 14.20 -15.00 -2.05
C GLN A 206 13.00 -15.04 -1.11
N LYS A 207 13.04 -14.27 -0.02
CA LYS A 207 12.00 -14.28 1.02
C LYS A 207 11.20 -12.98 1.03
N LEU A 208 9.94 -13.04 1.44
CA LEU A 208 9.10 -11.86 1.65
C LEU A 208 8.29 -12.00 2.94
N PHE A 209 8.42 -11.00 3.80
CA PHE A 209 7.65 -10.92 5.03
C PHE A 209 6.69 -9.73 5.03
N ILE A 210 5.40 -9.97 5.32
CA ILE A 210 4.41 -8.91 5.54
C ILE A 210 4.14 -8.77 7.04
N GLY A 211 4.62 -7.69 7.63
CA GLY A 211 4.40 -7.34 9.02
C GLY A 211 3.31 -6.30 9.18
N ASP A 212 2.16 -6.69 9.73
CA ASP A 212 1.09 -5.78 10.12
C ASP A 212 1.17 -5.40 11.60
N GLU A 213 0.86 -4.15 11.93
CA GLU A 213 0.87 -3.61 13.29
C GLU A 213 2.17 -3.78 14.10
N PHE A 214 3.34 -3.84 13.45
CA PHE A 214 4.63 -3.95 14.15
C PHE A 214 4.90 -2.79 15.12
N SER A 215 4.30 -1.63 14.88
CA SER A 215 4.45 -0.40 15.68
C SER A 215 3.28 -0.07 16.60
N SER A 216 2.23 -0.88 16.69
CA SER A 216 1.04 -0.55 17.51
C SER A 216 1.34 -0.37 19.01
N LYS A 217 2.58 -0.66 19.42
CA LYS A 217 3.12 -0.43 20.77
C LYS A 217 4.35 0.48 20.87
N ALA A 218 4.79 1.09 19.77
CA ALA A 218 6.00 1.94 19.74
C ALA A 218 5.80 3.33 20.37
N GLY A 219 4.56 3.78 20.55
CA GLY A 219 4.24 5.08 21.17
C GLY A 219 4.33 5.12 22.70
N GLY A 220 4.59 3.99 23.36
CA GLY A 220 4.63 3.89 24.83
C GLY A 220 6.05 3.81 25.39
N SER A 221 6.31 4.53 26.48
CA SER A 221 7.53 4.45 27.30
C SER A 221 7.65 3.12 28.09
N GLY A 222 7.31 1.98 27.47
CA GLY A 222 7.29 0.65 28.07
C GLY A 222 8.20 -0.37 27.36
N LYS A 223 8.17 -1.62 27.85
CA LYS A 223 9.02 -2.74 27.37
C LYS A 223 8.95 -2.95 25.85
N ASP A 224 7.76 -2.86 25.26
CA ASP A 224 7.56 -3.06 23.82
C ASP A 224 8.22 -1.98 22.94
N GLY A 225 8.23 -0.71 23.38
CA GLY A 225 8.92 0.37 22.67
C GLY A 225 10.45 0.26 22.76
N TYR A 226 10.97 -0.19 23.91
CA TYR A 226 12.38 -0.52 24.08
C TYR A 226 12.80 -1.67 23.16
N LEU A 227 12.05 -2.78 23.16
CA LEU A 227 12.30 -3.93 22.31
C LEU A 227 12.22 -3.58 20.82
N THR A 228 11.27 -2.73 20.41
CA THR A 228 11.18 -2.25 19.02
C THR A 228 12.47 -1.54 18.61
N ARG A 229 12.98 -0.60 19.42
CA ARG A 229 14.25 0.10 19.14
C ARG A 229 15.45 -0.85 19.09
N GLN A 230 15.45 -1.85 19.95
CA GLN A 230 16.56 -2.79 20.07
C GLN A 230 16.58 -3.80 18.92
N LYS A 231 15.42 -4.36 18.57
CA LYS A 231 15.30 -5.50 17.65
C LYS A 231 15.00 -5.11 16.20
N MET A 232 14.41 -3.94 15.95
CA MET A 232 14.05 -3.52 14.59
C MET A 232 15.27 -3.36 13.68
N GLY A 233 16.33 -2.71 14.18
CA GLY A 233 17.56 -2.52 13.42
C GLY A 233 18.21 -3.85 12.99
N PRO A 234 18.51 -4.74 13.95
CA PRO A 234 18.99 -6.09 13.66
C PRO A 234 18.06 -6.90 12.75
N LEU A 235 16.73 -6.76 12.90
CA LEU A 235 15.78 -7.45 12.04
C LEU A 235 15.88 -7.01 10.58
N VAL A 236 15.89 -5.71 10.31
CA VAL A 236 16.04 -5.19 8.93
C VAL A 236 17.37 -5.64 8.33
N TYR A 237 18.44 -5.64 9.14
CA TYR A 237 19.74 -6.16 8.74
C TYR A 237 19.67 -7.65 8.37
N LYS A 238 19.07 -8.48 9.22
CA LYS A 238 18.90 -9.92 8.98
C LYS A 238 18.08 -10.16 7.72
N ILE A 239 16.94 -9.50 7.54
CA ILE A 239 16.12 -9.65 6.33
C ILE A 239 16.96 -9.40 5.07
N ARG A 240 17.76 -8.32 5.03
CA ARG A 240 18.64 -8.07 3.89
C ARG A 240 19.74 -9.11 3.73
N LYS A 241 20.44 -9.48 4.81
CA LYS A 241 21.53 -10.48 4.80
C LYS A 241 21.06 -11.82 4.23
N TYR A 242 19.82 -12.20 4.51
CA TYR A 242 19.22 -13.48 4.11
C TYR A 242 18.30 -13.36 2.87
N ASN A 243 18.57 -12.37 2.00
CA ASN A 243 17.89 -12.16 0.72
C ASN A 243 16.36 -11.99 0.83
N GLY A 244 15.92 -11.25 1.84
CA GLY A 244 14.52 -11.00 2.16
C GLY A 244 14.05 -9.58 1.83
N LEU A 245 12.75 -9.46 1.59
CA LEU A 245 11.99 -8.22 1.46
C LEU A 245 11.03 -8.07 2.66
N LEU A 246 11.04 -6.91 3.31
CA LEU A 246 10.13 -6.57 4.40
C LEU A 246 9.07 -5.59 3.92
N ILE A 247 7.79 -5.98 3.99
CA ILE A 247 6.65 -5.05 3.87
C ILE A 247 6.16 -4.73 5.28
N TYR A 248 6.32 -3.49 5.70
CA TYR A 248 6.02 -3.01 7.05
C TYR A 248 4.77 -2.13 7.04
N ILE A 249 3.70 -2.53 7.74
CA ILE A 249 2.47 -1.76 7.82
C ILE A 249 2.41 -1.01 9.16
N ALA A 250 2.25 0.31 9.07
CA ALA A 250 2.13 1.20 10.21
C ALA A 250 0.93 2.14 10.08
N HIS A 251 0.51 2.70 11.21
CA HIS A 251 -0.60 3.65 11.27
C HIS A 251 -0.18 5.06 10.84
N ASP A 252 0.91 5.57 11.41
CA ASP A 252 1.33 6.95 11.21
C ASP A 252 2.86 7.13 11.13
N GLU A 253 3.27 8.30 10.66
CA GLU A 253 4.66 8.74 10.56
C GLU A 253 5.38 8.87 11.91
N SER A 254 4.70 8.90 13.04
CA SER A 254 5.37 8.97 14.35
C SER A 254 5.73 7.59 14.91
N SER A 255 5.05 6.56 14.42
CA SER A 255 5.14 5.18 14.89
C SER A 255 6.24 4.35 14.24
N ILE A 256 6.95 4.90 13.24
CA ILE A 256 7.94 4.14 12.48
C ILE A 256 9.36 4.45 12.97
N HIS A 257 10.17 3.41 13.05
CA HIS A 257 11.60 3.53 13.36
C HIS A 257 12.35 4.25 12.21
N PRO A 258 13.19 5.28 12.47
CA PRO A 258 13.87 6.08 11.44
C PRO A 258 14.64 5.27 10.39
N LEU A 259 15.23 4.15 10.79
CA LEU A 259 15.87 3.18 9.88
C LEU A 259 14.95 2.74 8.74
N LEU A 260 13.67 2.46 9.02
CA LEU A 260 12.74 1.92 8.03
C LEU A 260 12.45 2.92 6.89
N TRP A 261 12.48 4.22 7.17
CA TRP A 261 12.34 5.26 6.14
C TRP A 261 13.57 5.47 5.28
N ARG A 262 14.74 5.12 5.80
CA ARG A 262 16.02 5.37 5.15
C ARG A 262 16.51 4.16 4.36
N LEU A 263 16.10 2.97 4.79
CA LEU A 263 16.38 1.69 4.17
C LEU A 263 15.28 1.25 3.19
N GLY A 264 14.19 2.01 3.10
CA GLY A 264 13.00 1.58 2.41
C GLY A 264 12.26 2.68 1.69
N VAL A 265 11.33 2.25 0.84
CA VAL A 265 10.38 3.15 0.16
C VAL A 265 9.15 3.34 1.03
N ILE A 266 8.66 4.58 1.13
CA ILE A 266 7.47 4.90 1.90
C ILE A 266 6.27 5.05 0.96
N ILE A 267 5.20 4.32 1.23
CA ILE A 267 3.94 4.40 0.50
C ILE A 267 2.84 4.76 1.49
N LYS A 268 2.32 5.99 1.40
CA LYS A 268 1.20 6.45 2.21
C LYS A 268 -0.12 6.27 1.46
N LYS A 269 -0.98 5.39 1.97
CA LYS A 269 -2.36 5.24 1.53
C LYS A 269 -3.18 6.43 2.00
N VAL A 270 -3.65 7.22 1.04
CA VAL A 270 -4.60 8.32 1.27
C VAL A 270 -6.01 7.76 1.40
N ASN A 271 -6.34 6.78 0.56
CA ASN A 271 -7.59 6.01 0.61
C ASN A 271 -7.39 4.68 -0.11
N LYS A 272 -8.46 3.86 -0.23
CA LYS A 272 -8.39 2.53 -0.86
C LYS A 272 -7.85 2.55 -2.29
N LYS A 273 -8.06 3.63 -3.06
CA LYS A 273 -7.69 3.75 -4.47
C LYS A 273 -6.47 4.62 -4.75
N LYS A 274 -6.01 5.40 -3.78
CA LYS A 274 -4.90 6.36 -3.94
C LYS A 274 -3.76 6.12 -2.95
N ALA A 275 -2.53 6.19 -3.42
CA ALA A 275 -1.32 6.14 -2.61
C ALA A 275 -0.32 7.19 -3.06
N VAL A 276 0.49 7.71 -2.13
CA VAL A 276 1.60 8.62 -2.40
C VAL A 276 2.89 7.91 -2.05
N VAL A 277 3.85 7.93 -2.98
CA VAL A 277 5.15 7.28 -2.80
C VAL A 277 6.21 8.34 -2.54
N ALA A 278 7.04 8.12 -1.53
CA ALA A 278 8.05 9.05 -1.07
C ALA A 278 9.29 8.31 -0.56
N ASP A 279 10.43 9.02 -0.58
CA ASP A 279 11.70 8.47 -0.09
C ASP A 279 11.96 8.74 1.37
N ARG A 280 11.32 9.76 1.96
CA ARG A 280 11.62 10.19 3.32
C ARG A 280 10.38 10.62 4.07
N VAL A 281 10.45 10.48 5.38
CA VAL A 281 9.57 11.18 6.33
C VAL A 281 10.45 12.05 7.20
N SER A 282 10.08 13.32 7.34
CA SER A 282 10.75 14.28 8.21
C SER A 282 9.68 15.14 8.90
N ASN A 283 9.80 15.31 10.21
CA ASN A 283 8.84 16.06 11.04
C ASN A 283 7.38 15.61 10.85
N GLY A 284 7.15 14.30 10.73
CA GLY A 284 5.81 13.73 10.53
C GLY A 284 5.19 14.00 9.16
N GLN A 285 5.99 14.48 8.19
CA GLN A 285 5.54 14.77 6.83
C GLN A 285 6.37 14.01 5.80
N LEU A 286 5.70 13.53 4.74
CA LEU A 286 6.39 12.95 3.58
C LEU A 286 7.27 14.02 2.91
N ARG A 287 8.52 13.66 2.67
CA ARG A 287 9.51 14.42 1.91
C ARG A 287 9.93 13.60 0.70
N ASP A 288 10.43 14.30 -0.32
CA ASP A 288 10.93 13.66 -1.55
C ASP A 288 9.88 12.75 -2.19
N LYS A 289 8.71 13.32 -2.46
CA LYS A 289 7.62 12.62 -3.16
C LYS A 289 8.10 12.19 -4.54
N ARG A 290 8.07 10.89 -4.82
CA ARG A 290 8.43 10.34 -6.12
C ARG A 290 7.27 10.50 -7.10
N PHE A 291 6.10 9.97 -6.74
CA PHE A 291 4.90 10.00 -7.57
C PHE A 291 3.65 9.60 -6.76
N GLU A 292 2.47 9.75 -7.38
CA GLU A 292 1.20 9.28 -6.84
C GLU A 292 0.68 8.10 -7.67
N VAL A 293 0.08 7.13 -7.00
CA VAL A 293 -0.56 5.97 -7.62
C VAL A 293 -2.06 6.10 -7.43
N GLU A 294 -2.79 6.16 -8.53
CA GLU A 294 -4.26 6.20 -8.56
C GLU A 294 -4.82 4.94 -9.22
N GLY A 295 -6.02 4.53 -8.84
CA GLY A 295 -6.64 3.34 -9.39
C GLY A 295 -6.06 2.03 -8.85
N VAL A 296 -5.49 2.03 -7.64
CA VAL A 296 -4.90 0.82 -7.03
C VAL A 296 -5.90 -0.35 -7.08
N PRO A 297 -5.56 -1.44 -7.79
CA PRO A 297 -6.44 -2.59 -7.90
C PRO A 297 -6.50 -3.39 -6.58
N PRO A 298 -7.55 -4.20 -6.36
CA PRO A 298 -7.53 -5.20 -5.30
C PRO A 298 -6.42 -6.23 -5.56
N THR A 299 -5.89 -6.84 -4.50
CA THR A 299 -5.02 -8.02 -4.63
C THR A 299 -5.86 -9.28 -4.89
N ASP A 300 -5.26 -10.28 -5.53
CA ASP A 300 -5.85 -11.62 -5.66
C ASP A 300 -5.56 -12.50 -4.44
N TRP A 301 -4.66 -12.07 -3.54
CA TRP A 301 -4.36 -12.78 -2.30
C TRP A 301 -5.53 -12.68 -1.33
N ARG A 302 -5.78 -13.79 -0.62
CA ARG A 302 -6.99 -14.00 0.17
C ARG A 302 -6.66 -13.87 1.64
N TYR A 303 -7.29 -12.88 2.27
CA TYR A 303 -7.22 -12.60 3.70
C TYR A 303 -8.55 -12.00 4.17
N ASN A 304 -8.75 -11.92 5.48
CA ASN A 304 -9.87 -11.29 6.14
C ASN A 304 -9.51 -9.84 6.50
N ASP A 305 -10.05 -8.87 5.79
CA ASP A 305 -9.76 -7.44 5.99
C ASP A 305 -10.29 -6.86 7.31
N LYS A 306 -11.04 -7.65 8.08
CA LYS A 306 -11.57 -7.29 9.40
C LYS A 306 -10.79 -7.92 10.57
N GLU A 307 -9.81 -8.77 10.30
CA GLU A 307 -9.01 -9.34 11.38
C GLU A 307 -8.01 -8.31 11.91
N ALA A 308 -7.81 -8.29 13.22
CA ALA A 308 -6.72 -7.56 13.84
C ALA A 308 -5.50 -8.48 13.89
N SER A 309 -4.40 -8.03 13.30
CA SER A 309 -3.12 -8.71 13.39
C SER A 309 -2.52 -8.48 14.78
N SER A 310 -1.72 -9.43 15.26
CA SER A 310 -1.03 -9.28 16.55
C SER A 310 0.45 -9.60 16.37
N TRP A 311 1.31 -8.83 17.06
CA TRP A 311 2.76 -9.02 17.04
C TRP A 311 3.34 -9.06 18.45
N ALA A 312 4.36 -9.90 18.65
CA ALA A 312 5.13 -9.97 19.88
C ALA A 312 6.65 -9.89 19.61
N TRP A 313 7.35 -9.02 20.34
CA TRP A 313 8.81 -8.89 20.27
C TRP A 313 9.57 -9.92 21.12
N THR A 314 8.86 -10.68 21.94
CA THR A 314 9.39 -11.78 22.75
C THR A 314 8.67 -13.06 22.37
N ASP A 315 9.39 -14.17 22.48
CA ASP A 315 8.75 -15.48 22.55
C ASP A 315 7.99 -15.57 23.88
N ARG A 316 6.97 -16.42 23.95
CA ARG A 316 6.00 -16.40 25.07
C ARG A 316 6.62 -16.70 26.45
N ASP A 317 7.90 -17.04 26.53
CA ASP A 317 8.58 -17.48 27.76
C ASP A 317 9.96 -16.81 28.02
N GLU A 318 10.37 -15.79 27.26
CA GLU A 318 11.65 -15.09 27.50
C GLU A 318 11.45 -13.76 28.26
N GLU A 319 11.78 -13.77 29.56
CA GLU A 319 11.82 -12.57 30.40
C GLU A 319 13.14 -11.79 30.27
N GLU A 320 14.20 -12.40 29.73
CA GLU A 320 15.52 -11.77 29.62
C GLU A 320 15.58 -10.76 28.47
N GLU A 321 16.02 -9.53 28.80
CA GLU A 321 16.40 -8.54 27.81
C GLU A 321 17.73 -8.97 27.19
N PRO A 322 17.77 -9.33 25.89
CA PRO A 322 19.04 -9.68 25.26
C PRO A 322 19.97 -8.46 25.28
N ASP A 323 21.29 -8.65 25.43
CA ASP A 323 22.26 -7.56 25.30
C ASP A 323 22.30 -7.10 23.83
N PRO A 324 22.40 -5.78 23.52
CA PRO A 324 22.54 -5.32 22.15
C PRO A 324 23.80 -5.92 21.50
N ASP A 325 23.64 -6.65 20.40
CA ASP A 325 24.78 -7.13 19.62
C ASP A 325 25.53 -5.96 18.92
N GLU A 326 26.72 -6.24 18.36
CA GLU A 326 27.54 -5.24 17.67
C GLU A 326 26.77 -4.54 16.54
N VAL A 327 25.85 -5.25 15.88
CA VAL A 327 24.97 -4.72 14.85
C VAL A 327 23.98 -3.71 15.43
N ALA A 328 23.32 -4.03 16.55
CA ALA A 328 22.42 -3.10 17.23
C ALA A 328 23.15 -1.83 17.68
N TYR A 329 24.41 -1.95 18.12
CA TYR A 329 25.23 -0.81 18.49
C TYR A 329 25.60 0.08 17.27
N ASP A 330 26.08 -0.52 16.18
CA ASP A 330 26.41 0.19 14.94
C ASP A 330 25.20 0.90 14.35
N VAL A 331 24.06 0.21 14.36
CA VAL A 331 22.77 0.74 13.91
C VAL A 331 22.30 1.88 14.81
N ALA A 332 22.50 1.79 16.13
CA ALA A 332 22.19 2.87 17.06
C ALA A 332 23.07 4.10 16.80
N LEU A 333 24.38 3.92 16.58
CA LEU A 333 25.30 5.01 16.23
C LEU A 333 24.87 5.72 14.95
N TRP A 334 24.57 4.94 13.90
CA TRP A 334 24.09 5.48 12.65
C TRP A 334 22.77 6.23 12.85
N THR A 335 21.82 5.65 13.59
CA THR A 335 20.53 6.29 13.91
C THR A 335 20.72 7.61 14.65
N VAL A 336 21.71 7.70 15.56
CA VAL A 336 22.07 8.96 16.22
C VAL A 336 22.52 10.00 15.20
N ARG A 337 23.51 9.68 14.33
CA ARG A 337 23.99 10.64 13.31
C ARG A 337 22.83 11.20 12.51
N GLU A 338 21.99 10.29 12.05
CA GLU A 338 20.89 10.58 11.17
C GLU A 338 19.79 11.44 11.81
N CYS A 339 19.32 11.09 13.00
CA CYS A 339 18.36 11.93 13.71
C CYS A 339 18.95 13.32 14.04
N LYS A 340 20.24 13.40 14.32
CA LYS A 340 20.92 14.66 14.65
C LYS A 340 21.08 15.57 13.42
N GLU A 341 21.39 15.00 12.26
CA GLU A 341 21.40 15.73 10.98
C GLU A 341 20.00 16.23 10.59
N ASP A 342 18.95 15.48 10.94
CA ASP A 342 17.54 15.89 10.77
C ASP A 342 17.07 16.93 11.82
N GLY A 343 17.95 17.35 12.73
CA GLY A 343 17.70 18.42 13.69
C GLY A 343 17.04 17.99 15.01
N LEU A 344 16.90 16.69 15.27
CA LEU A 344 16.28 16.20 16.50
C LEU A 344 17.18 16.49 17.73
N THR A 345 16.54 16.75 18.88
CA THR A 345 17.22 16.88 20.17
C THR A 345 17.71 15.52 20.67
N HIS A 346 18.67 15.50 21.60
CA HIS A 346 19.16 14.23 22.20
C HIS A 346 18.02 13.42 22.83
N ARG A 347 16.99 14.11 23.34
CA ARG A 347 15.84 13.47 23.97
C ARG A 347 14.91 12.84 22.93
N GLU A 348 14.71 13.48 21.79
CA GLU A 348 13.93 12.92 20.68
C GLU A 348 14.68 11.78 20.01
N THR A 349 15.97 11.93 19.74
CA THR A 349 16.83 10.86 19.19
C THR A 349 16.85 9.62 20.08
N ALA A 350 16.91 9.79 21.41
CA ALA A 350 16.85 8.67 22.36
C ALA A 350 15.55 7.85 22.28
N GLN A 351 14.50 8.35 21.62
CA GLN A 351 13.28 7.59 21.38
C GLN A 351 13.42 6.54 20.27
N TYR A 352 14.56 6.54 19.55
CA TYR A 352 14.82 5.66 18.41
C TYR A 352 16.04 4.74 18.60
N VAL A 353 16.69 4.79 19.75
CA VAL A 353 17.85 3.93 20.06
C VAL A 353 17.70 3.32 21.46
N PRO A 354 18.26 2.13 21.73
CA PRO A 354 18.11 1.49 23.04
C PRO A 354 18.81 2.24 24.18
N PHE A 355 19.48 3.37 23.90
CA PHE A 355 20.27 4.14 24.85
C PHE A 355 19.61 5.48 25.23
N GLY A 356 19.91 5.95 26.44
CA GLY A 356 19.38 7.22 26.94
C GLY A 356 20.01 8.46 26.31
N LYS A 357 19.38 9.63 26.55
CA LYS A 357 19.80 10.94 26.01
C LYS A 357 21.27 11.31 26.27
N SER A 358 21.84 10.87 27.40
CA SER A 358 23.23 11.19 27.75
C SER A 358 24.19 10.45 26.82
N TRP A 359 23.94 9.15 26.60
CA TRP A 359 24.69 8.35 25.64
C TRP A 359 24.58 8.95 24.24
N VAL A 360 23.38 9.37 23.81
CA VAL A 360 23.20 10.05 22.52
C VAL A 360 24.06 11.30 22.40
N GLY A 361 24.12 12.13 23.47
CA GLY A 361 24.95 13.33 23.49
C GLY A 361 26.44 13.02 23.36
N ASP A 362 26.91 12.02 24.11
CA ASP A 362 28.31 11.58 24.07
C ASP A 362 28.67 11.06 22.66
N ARG A 363 27.84 10.17 22.10
CA ARG A 363 28.08 9.62 20.76
C ARG A 363 27.96 10.65 19.66
N TRP A 364 27.05 11.62 19.78
CA TRP A 364 26.95 12.68 18.78
C TRP A 364 28.23 13.52 18.73
N SER A 365 28.78 13.90 19.89
CA SER A 365 30.08 14.59 19.94
C SER A 365 31.19 13.75 19.30
N GLU A 366 31.25 12.46 19.61
CA GLU A 366 32.24 11.55 19.04
C GLU A 366 32.10 11.40 17.51
N ILE A 367 30.86 11.33 17.00
CA ILE A 367 30.57 11.25 15.56
C ILE A 367 30.99 12.54 14.86
N GLN A 368 30.75 13.72 15.47
CA GLN A 368 31.21 15.00 14.94
C GLN A 368 32.75 15.09 14.89
N ASP A 369 33.43 14.46 15.85
CA ASP A 369 34.89 14.31 15.87
C ASP A 369 35.42 13.29 14.85
N GLY A 370 34.54 12.68 14.03
CA GLY A 370 34.91 11.67 13.03
C GLY A 370 35.16 10.28 13.60
N LYS A 371 34.87 10.03 14.89
CA LYS A 371 34.92 8.69 15.47
C LYS A 371 33.75 7.87 14.95
N HIS A 372 33.89 6.54 14.95
CA HIS A 372 32.88 5.57 14.48
C HIS A 372 32.58 5.57 12.98
N ALA A 373 33.45 6.15 12.14
CA ALA A 373 33.31 6.09 10.67
C ALA A 373 33.13 4.64 10.16
N GLY A 374 33.86 3.67 10.74
CA GLY A 374 33.72 2.25 10.38
C GLY A 374 32.32 1.67 10.63
N ALA A 375 31.63 2.09 11.70
CA ALA A 375 30.25 1.69 11.94
C ALA A 375 29.31 2.26 10.87
N MET A 376 29.55 3.50 10.46
CA MET A 376 28.78 4.15 9.39
C MET A 376 28.96 3.47 8.04
N ASP A 377 30.19 3.07 7.72
CA ASP A 377 30.52 2.40 6.47
C ASP A 377 29.93 0.98 6.43
N ARG A 378 29.98 0.25 7.56
CA ARG A 378 29.28 -1.03 7.69
C ARG A 378 27.80 -0.85 7.43
N VAL A 379 27.13 0.05 8.16
CA VAL A 379 25.69 0.29 7.95
C VAL A 379 25.40 0.76 6.53
N ARG A 380 26.25 1.58 5.88
CA ARG A 380 26.05 2.05 4.49
C ARG A 380 26.27 0.98 3.42
N ALA A 381 27.19 0.04 3.60
CA ALA A 381 27.47 -1.02 2.63
C ALA A 381 26.28 -1.99 2.47
N ILE A 382 25.90 -2.66 3.55
CA ILE A 382 24.69 -2.36 4.32
C ILE A 382 23.43 -1.87 3.57
N THR A 383 23.32 -0.56 3.31
CA THR A 383 22.12 0.11 2.80
C THR A 383 22.11 0.33 1.29
N ALA A 384 23.30 0.38 0.65
CA ALA A 384 23.49 0.73 -0.76
C ALA A 384 23.18 -0.42 -1.71
#